data_AF-A0A954Z731-F1
#
_entry.id   AF-A0A954Z731-F1
#
_cell.length_a   1.000
_cell.length_b   1.000
_cell.length_c   1.000
_cell.angle_alpha   90.00
_cell.angle_beta   90.00
_cell.angle_gamma   90.00
#
_symmetry.space_group_name_H-M   'P 1'
#
loop_
_entity.id
_entity.type
_entity.pdbx_description
1 polymer ?
#
loop_
_entity_poly.entity_id
_entity_poly.type
_entity_poly.pdbx_seq_one_letter_code
_entity_poly.pdbx_strand_id
1 'polypeptide(L)'
;MARADVMRRPWRLELHEVRSAVADGRWEEAARRLVGTTLAGYLPAKRLGQSLARELAARGQRSLAAGLTSAGWSDLALANQLGLSRQDVDRASQGEVDRQMQAAVEDLAAGRTHSASERLDRLAVHDAGGSRRRLWQRTTSDCLAAERFAENGDARAAAERWRRALEQLPDEGVVQVRRRIEQRIADMQQRTELIAEHNRLLYAAVTAEEWGDVLAAASAVLELTPRDSYAQRARRRAWHAVGLGATQVYRRPSRELQAGSTSRPDAAKYPDLALRGRPASSFPQETMGHVNNSTDMSRAGRRLVAWIDSVGGFLFCLGPEVVVGQPVETGTVDIPIWGDLSRRHATIRREGETYLFSPLQPSWIDGDACRATSILRREAQLKLGRSVALEFRQPHALSCTAVLRIASDHKMDPAVDQIVLMSESCILGPSRSSHIVCPQWGGDVVIFRRGADLYCRAGQALECDGVDCGQETQISDGCRIEAE
;
A
#
# COMPACT_ATOMS: atom_id res chain seq x y z
N MET A 1 -43.40 -44.12 -28.41
CA MET A 1 -43.93 -42.97 -29.18
C MET A 1 -44.51 -41.96 -28.20
N ALA A 2 -43.81 -40.86 -27.93
CA ALA A 2 -44.37 -39.65 -27.35
C ALA A 2 -43.53 -38.48 -27.89
N ARG A 3 -44.08 -37.78 -28.89
CA ARG A 3 -43.48 -36.60 -29.51
C ARG A 3 -43.57 -35.45 -28.51
N ALA A 4 -42.42 -34.98 -28.02
CA ALA A 4 -42.31 -33.67 -27.42
C ALA A 4 -42.34 -32.61 -28.54
N ASP A 5 -43.54 -32.13 -28.86
CA ASP A 5 -43.75 -31.01 -29.78
C ASP A 5 -43.54 -29.70 -29.01
N VAL A 6 -42.27 -29.32 -28.83
CA VAL A 6 -41.91 -27.96 -28.40
C VAL A 6 -42.19 -27.06 -29.60
N MET A 7 -43.20 -26.18 -29.50
CA MET A 7 -43.51 -25.14 -30.48
C MET A 7 -42.23 -24.40 -30.90
N ARG A 8 -41.62 -24.81 -32.02
CA ARG A 8 -40.56 -24.04 -32.67
C ARG A 8 -41.25 -22.86 -33.33
N ARG A 9 -40.99 -21.63 -32.86
CA ARG A 9 -41.36 -20.43 -33.63
C ARG A 9 -40.84 -20.63 -35.06
N PRO A 10 -41.61 -20.27 -36.10
CA PRO A 10 -41.14 -20.42 -37.46
C PRO A 10 -39.89 -19.55 -37.63
N TRP A 11 -38.76 -20.15 -38.00
CA TRP A 11 -37.47 -19.47 -38.17
C TRP A 11 -37.54 -18.19 -39.04
N ARG A 12 -38.56 -18.10 -39.91
CA ARG A 12 -38.84 -16.91 -40.73
C ARG A 12 -39.32 -15.71 -39.91
N LEU A 13 -40.13 -15.93 -38.87
CA LEU A 13 -40.62 -14.87 -37.99
C LEU A 13 -39.47 -14.30 -37.17
N GLU A 14 -38.66 -15.18 -36.57
CA GLU A 14 -37.46 -14.76 -35.82
C GLU A 14 -36.46 -14.03 -36.72
N LEU A 15 -36.25 -14.50 -37.96
CA LEU A 15 -35.40 -13.80 -38.93
C LEU A 15 -35.96 -12.43 -39.33
N HIS A 16 -37.29 -12.27 -39.41
CA HIS A 16 -37.92 -10.98 -39.69
C HIS A 16 -37.73 -9.99 -38.53
N GLU A 17 -37.90 -10.44 -37.28
CA GLU A 17 -37.63 -9.64 -36.09
C GLU A 17 -36.16 -9.18 -36.02
N VAL A 18 -35.21 -10.07 -36.34
CA VAL A 18 -33.79 -9.72 -36.42
C VAL A 18 -33.54 -8.66 -37.49
N ARG A 19 -34.16 -8.80 -38.68
CA ARG A 19 -34.04 -7.79 -39.75
C ARG A 19 -34.61 -6.43 -39.34
N SER A 20 -35.75 -6.43 -38.65
CA SER A 20 -36.32 -5.20 -38.09
C SER A 20 -35.35 -4.55 -37.10
N ALA A 21 -34.79 -5.34 -36.16
CA ALA A 21 -33.82 -4.82 -35.21
C ALA A 21 -32.56 -4.25 -35.87
N VAL A 22 -32.07 -4.86 -36.95
CA VAL A 22 -30.95 -4.32 -37.74
C VAL A 22 -31.33 -2.99 -38.40
N ALA A 23 -32.52 -2.90 -39.00
CA ALA A 23 -33.03 -1.67 -39.62
C ALA A 23 -33.21 -0.53 -38.61
N ASP A 24 -33.62 -0.86 -37.38
CA ASP A 24 -33.78 0.09 -36.27
C ASP A 24 -32.45 0.50 -35.60
N GLY A 25 -31.30 -0.01 -36.08
CA GLY A 25 -29.98 0.28 -35.47
C GLY A 25 -29.69 -0.50 -34.18
N ARG A 26 -30.56 -1.43 -33.77
CA ARG A 26 -30.42 -2.26 -32.56
C ARG A 26 -29.51 -3.47 -32.79
N TRP A 27 -28.28 -3.20 -33.19
CA TRP A 27 -27.33 -4.19 -33.70
C TRP A 27 -26.91 -5.24 -32.66
N GLU A 28 -26.75 -4.87 -31.39
CA GLU A 28 -26.41 -5.80 -30.31
C GLU A 28 -27.54 -6.80 -30.01
N GLU A 29 -28.78 -6.33 -30.06
CA GLU A 29 -29.95 -7.18 -29.89
C GLU A 29 -30.08 -8.16 -31.06
N ALA A 30 -29.92 -7.66 -32.29
CA ALA A 30 -29.91 -8.49 -33.49
C ALA A 30 -28.79 -9.55 -33.44
N ALA A 31 -27.58 -9.17 -33.01
CA ALA A 31 -26.44 -10.07 -32.87
C ALA A 31 -26.69 -11.17 -31.84
N ARG A 32 -27.14 -10.81 -30.62
CA ARG A 32 -27.46 -11.78 -29.56
C ARG A 32 -28.53 -12.79 -30.00
N ARG A 33 -29.57 -12.33 -30.70
CA ARG A 33 -30.62 -13.20 -31.25
C ARG A 33 -30.09 -14.15 -32.32
N LEU A 34 -29.15 -13.72 -33.15
CA LEU A 34 -28.53 -14.60 -34.16
C LEU A 34 -27.60 -15.65 -33.57
N VAL A 35 -26.86 -15.33 -32.50
CA VAL A 35 -25.94 -16.25 -31.82
C VAL A 35 -26.69 -17.26 -30.95
N GLY A 36 -27.80 -16.87 -30.31
CA GLY A 36 -28.51 -17.68 -29.32
C GLY A 36 -29.63 -18.58 -29.85
N THR A 37 -29.90 -18.62 -31.17
CA THR A 37 -31.07 -19.31 -31.74
C THR A 37 -30.70 -20.42 -32.72
N THR A 38 -31.66 -21.30 -33.00
CA THR A 38 -31.54 -22.32 -34.07
C THR A 38 -31.41 -21.72 -35.48
N LEU A 39 -31.51 -20.39 -35.61
CA LEU A 39 -31.37 -19.65 -36.87
C LEU A 39 -30.00 -19.82 -37.52
N ALA A 40 -28.94 -20.10 -36.74
CA ALA A 40 -27.59 -20.26 -37.24
C ALA A 40 -27.44 -21.35 -38.33
N GLY A 41 -28.35 -22.33 -38.38
CA GLY A 41 -28.37 -23.37 -39.40
C GLY A 41 -28.83 -22.90 -40.79
N TYR A 42 -29.55 -21.77 -40.89
CA TYR A 42 -30.19 -21.33 -42.13
C TYR A 42 -29.33 -20.33 -42.90
N LEU A 43 -29.16 -20.56 -44.21
CA LEU A 43 -28.34 -19.71 -45.08
C LEU A 43 -28.73 -18.21 -45.05
N PRO A 44 -30.02 -17.81 -45.03
CA PRO A 44 -30.39 -16.40 -44.93
C PRO A 44 -29.95 -15.74 -43.61
N ALA A 45 -29.98 -16.47 -42.50
CA ALA A 45 -29.52 -15.98 -41.20
C ALA A 45 -27.99 -15.87 -41.18
N LYS A 46 -27.27 -16.82 -41.78
CA LYS A 46 -25.80 -16.74 -41.95
C LYS A 46 -25.37 -15.52 -42.75
N ARG A 47 -26.05 -15.23 -43.88
CA ARG A 47 -25.77 -14.02 -44.68
C ARG A 47 -26.03 -12.73 -43.91
N LEU A 48 -27.12 -12.69 -43.15
CA LEU A 48 -27.45 -11.54 -42.30
C LEU A 48 -26.41 -11.35 -41.18
N GLY A 49 -26.01 -12.44 -40.53
CA GLY A 49 -24.95 -12.43 -39.51
C GLY A 49 -23.62 -11.95 -40.06
N GLN A 50 -23.20 -12.40 -41.24
CA GLN A 50 -21.98 -11.91 -41.90
C GLN A 50 -22.05 -10.42 -42.23
N SER A 51 -23.18 -9.92 -42.70
CA SER A 51 -23.37 -8.48 -42.96
C SER A 51 -23.29 -7.68 -41.66
N LEU A 52 -24.00 -8.13 -40.62
CA LEU A 52 -24.02 -7.47 -39.31
C LEU A 52 -22.64 -7.50 -38.65
N ALA A 53 -21.88 -8.57 -38.80
CA ALA A 53 -20.52 -8.70 -38.28
C ALA A 53 -19.58 -7.66 -38.89
N ARG A 54 -19.70 -7.36 -40.20
CA ARG A 54 -18.91 -6.31 -40.86
C ARG A 54 -19.29 -4.92 -40.35
N GLU A 55 -20.57 -4.65 -40.17
CA GLU A 55 -21.05 -3.36 -39.63
C GLU A 55 -20.57 -3.15 -38.18
N LEU A 56 -20.68 -4.18 -37.34
CA LEU A 56 -20.16 -4.16 -35.98
C LEU A 56 -18.64 -3.96 -35.96
N ALA A 57 -17.88 -4.62 -36.83
CA ALA A 57 -16.45 -4.40 -36.90
C ALA A 57 -16.08 -2.97 -37.32
N ALA A 58 -16.79 -2.41 -38.30
CA ALA A 58 -16.60 -1.03 -38.73
C ALA A 58 -16.97 -0.02 -37.62
N ARG A 59 -18.06 -0.27 -36.88
CA ARG A 59 -18.44 0.53 -35.71
C ARG A 59 -17.41 0.41 -34.60
N GLY A 60 -16.97 -0.81 -34.31
CA GLY A 60 -15.94 -1.10 -33.32
C GLY A 60 -14.65 -0.35 -33.62
N GLN A 61 -14.17 -0.40 -34.87
CA GLN A 61 -13.00 0.36 -35.31
C GLN A 61 -13.16 1.87 -35.10
N ARG A 62 -14.32 2.45 -35.45
CA ARG A 62 -14.60 3.88 -35.22
C ARG A 62 -14.63 4.23 -33.73
N SER A 63 -15.27 3.40 -32.91
CA SER A 63 -15.33 3.57 -31.46
C SER A 63 -13.93 3.52 -30.83
N LEU A 64 -13.10 2.55 -31.23
CA LEU A 64 -11.70 2.48 -30.81
C LEU A 64 -10.91 3.72 -31.24
N ALA A 65 -11.06 4.16 -32.50
CA ALA A 65 -10.39 5.35 -33.00
C ALA A 65 -10.76 6.61 -32.18
N ALA A 66 -12.02 6.72 -31.75
CA ALA A 66 -12.55 7.79 -30.91
C ALA A 66 -12.23 7.65 -29.40
N GLY A 67 -11.51 6.60 -28.97
CA GLY A 67 -11.14 6.37 -27.57
C GLY A 67 -12.20 5.66 -26.72
N LEU A 68 -13.34 5.26 -27.31
CA LEU A 68 -14.38 4.46 -26.67
C LEU A 68 -13.98 2.97 -26.67
N THR A 69 -12.96 2.65 -25.87
CA THR A 69 -12.30 1.33 -25.89
C THR A 69 -13.23 0.17 -25.55
N SER A 70 -14.00 0.27 -24.47
CA SER A 70 -14.93 -0.79 -24.04
C SER A 70 -16.00 -1.10 -25.08
N ALA A 71 -16.62 -0.07 -25.65
CA ALA A 71 -17.62 -0.21 -26.71
C ALA A 71 -17.01 -0.82 -27.98
N GLY A 72 -15.82 -0.35 -28.37
CA GLY A 72 -15.13 -0.86 -29.55
C GLY A 72 -14.76 -2.34 -29.45
N TRP A 73 -14.23 -2.76 -28.31
CA TRP A 73 -13.90 -4.17 -28.07
C TRP A 73 -15.15 -5.07 -27.95
N SER A 74 -16.24 -4.55 -27.38
CA SER A 74 -17.51 -5.27 -27.32
C SER A 74 -18.07 -5.56 -28.71
N ASP A 75 -18.05 -4.56 -29.59
CA ASP A 75 -18.49 -4.69 -30.99
C ASP A 75 -17.67 -5.72 -31.76
N LEU A 76 -16.35 -5.70 -31.60
CA LEU A 76 -15.44 -6.67 -32.23
C LEU A 76 -15.65 -8.09 -31.70
N ALA A 77 -15.92 -8.25 -30.41
CA ALA A 77 -16.24 -9.55 -29.81
C ALA A 77 -17.55 -10.11 -30.38
N LEU A 78 -18.59 -9.28 -30.53
CA LEU A 78 -19.85 -9.66 -31.16
C LEU A 78 -19.67 -10.00 -32.64
N ALA A 79 -18.87 -9.22 -33.38
CA ALA A 79 -18.55 -9.51 -34.78
C ALA A 79 -17.87 -10.88 -34.94
N ASN A 80 -16.91 -11.21 -34.06
CA ASN A 80 -16.25 -12.52 -34.05
C ASN A 80 -17.24 -13.66 -33.77
N GLN A 81 -18.16 -13.49 -32.81
CA GLN A 81 -19.21 -14.48 -32.51
C GLN A 81 -20.16 -14.72 -33.69
N LEU A 82 -20.40 -13.70 -34.52
CA LEU A 82 -21.20 -13.82 -35.75
C LEU A 82 -20.43 -14.44 -36.93
N GLY A 83 -19.18 -14.86 -36.72
CA GLY A 83 -18.37 -15.58 -37.69
C GLY A 83 -17.45 -14.69 -38.53
N LEU A 84 -17.19 -13.45 -38.09
CA LEU A 84 -16.08 -12.67 -38.64
C LEU A 84 -14.75 -13.37 -38.34
N SER A 85 -13.83 -13.40 -39.30
CA SER A 85 -12.55 -14.07 -39.10
C SER A 85 -11.69 -13.35 -38.05
N ARG A 86 -10.84 -14.10 -37.34
CA ARG A 86 -9.91 -13.50 -36.38
C ARG A 86 -8.99 -12.46 -37.02
N GLN A 87 -8.55 -12.70 -38.28
CA GLN A 87 -7.72 -11.76 -39.03
C GLN A 87 -8.42 -10.42 -39.30
N ASP A 88 -9.73 -10.44 -39.54
CA ASP A 88 -10.49 -9.21 -39.78
C ASP A 88 -10.70 -8.43 -38.47
N VAL A 89 -10.90 -9.13 -37.35
CA VAL A 89 -10.96 -8.52 -36.01
C VAL A 89 -9.62 -7.90 -35.61
N ASP A 90 -8.52 -8.60 -35.87
CA ASP A 90 -7.17 -8.09 -35.64
C ASP A 90 -6.92 -6.85 -36.52
N ARG A 91 -7.32 -6.87 -37.80
CA ARG A 91 -7.21 -5.71 -38.69
C ARG A 91 -8.02 -4.50 -38.20
N ALA A 92 -9.22 -4.72 -37.69
CA ALA A 92 -10.09 -3.66 -37.19
C ALA A 92 -9.60 -3.05 -35.86
N SER A 93 -8.87 -3.82 -35.04
CA SER A 93 -8.31 -3.34 -33.77
C SER A 93 -6.86 -2.86 -33.85
N GLN A 94 -6.15 -3.15 -34.96
CA GLN A 94 -4.71 -2.93 -35.12
C GLN A 94 -4.26 -1.52 -34.72
N GLY A 95 -4.97 -0.47 -35.16
CA GLY A 95 -4.60 0.91 -34.85
C GLY A 95 -4.65 1.23 -33.36
N GLU A 96 -5.61 0.68 -32.62
CA GLU A 96 -5.67 0.86 -31.17
C GLU A 96 -4.60 0.04 -30.45
N VAL A 97 -4.38 -1.20 -30.90
CA VAL A 97 -3.30 -2.05 -30.37
C VAL A 97 -1.96 -1.36 -30.52
N ASP A 98 -1.65 -0.81 -31.70
CA ASP A 98 -0.39 -0.10 -31.93
C ASP A 98 -0.25 1.14 -31.04
N ARG A 99 -1.32 1.93 -30.87
CA ARG A 99 -1.31 3.08 -29.95
C ARG A 99 -1.04 2.67 -28.50
N GLN A 100 -1.74 1.65 -27.99
CA GLN A 100 -1.55 1.18 -26.61
C GLN A 100 -0.17 0.54 -26.41
N MET A 101 0.33 -0.20 -27.41
CA MET A 101 1.68 -0.76 -27.39
C MET A 101 2.74 0.35 -27.37
N GLN A 102 2.58 1.39 -28.19
CA GLN A 102 3.49 2.54 -28.22
C GLN A 102 3.48 3.29 -26.88
N ALA A 103 2.29 3.55 -26.31
CA ALA A 103 2.16 4.17 -25.00
C ALA A 103 2.81 3.34 -23.88
N ALA A 104 2.72 2.01 -23.93
CA ALA A 104 3.41 1.13 -22.97
C ALA A 104 4.93 1.23 -23.09
N VAL A 105 5.47 1.33 -24.31
CA VAL A 105 6.91 1.54 -24.55
C VAL A 105 7.36 2.91 -24.03
N GLU A 106 6.56 3.96 -24.23
CA GLU A 106 6.83 5.29 -23.71
C GLU A 106 6.78 5.34 -22.18
N ASP A 107 5.82 4.64 -21.56
CA ASP A 107 5.75 4.49 -20.11
C ASP A 107 7.00 3.80 -19.55
N LEU A 108 7.48 2.72 -20.19
CA LEU A 108 8.75 2.07 -19.82
C LEU A 108 9.95 3.00 -20.00
N ALA A 109 10.02 3.76 -21.09
CA ALA A 109 11.09 4.71 -21.33
C ALA A 109 11.13 5.80 -20.25
N ALA A 110 9.96 6.23 -19.76
CA ALA A 110 9.84 7.18 -18.66
C ALA A 110 10.04 6.54 -17.26
N GLY A 111 10.19 5.22 -17.17
CA GLY A 111 10.30 4.50 -15.89
C GLY A 111 8.97 4.31 -15.14
N ARG A 112 7.83 4.44 -15.82
CA ARG A 112 6.49 4.13 -15.30
C ARG A 112 6.14 2.66 -15.55
N THR A 113 6.93 1.75 -14.94
CA THR A 113 6.85 0.31 -15.19
C THR A 113 5.47 -0.29 -14.86
N HIS A 114 4.81 0.19 -13.80
CA HIS A 114 3.48 -0.26 -13.41
C HIS A 114 2.41 0.10 -14.46
N SER A 115 2.38 1.35 -14.92
CA SER A 115 1.44 1.83 -15.95
C SER A 115 1.60 1.08 -17.27
N ALA A 116 2.84 0.74 -17.65
CA ALA A 116 3.10 -0.10 -18.81
C ALA A 116 2.49 -1.50 -18.65
N SER A 117 2.62 -2.12 -17.46
CA SER A 117 2.02 -3.43 -17.17
C SER A 117 0.50 -3.41 -17.32
N GLU A 118 -0.18 -2.44 -16.69
CA GLU A 118 -1.64 -2.32 -16.74
C GLU A 118 -2.17 -2.15 -18.17
N ARG A 119 -1.46 -1.39 -19.02
CA ARG A 119 -1.82 -1.25 -20.44
C ARG A 119 -1.71 -2.57 -21.19
N LEU A 120 -0.60 -3.28 -21.00
CA LEU A 120 -0.37 -4.57 -21.64
C LEU A 120 -1.36 -5.64 -21.17
N ASP A 121 -1.77 -5.59 -19.90
CA ASP A 121 -2.77 -6.49 -19.34
C ASP A 121 -4.18 -6.20 -19.87
N ARG A 122 -4.53 -4.93 -20.08
CA ARG A 122 -5.78 -4.57 -20.78
C ARG A 122 -5.84 -5.12 -22.20
N LEU A 123 -4.74 -5.07 -22.95
CA LEU A 123 -4.66 -5.71 -24.26
C LEU A 123 -4.76 -7.24 -24.16
N ALA A 124 -4.25 -7.83 -23.08
CA ALA A 124 -4.30 -9.28 -22.85
C ALA A 124 -5.72 -9.82 -22.69
N VAL A 125 -6.60 -9.05 -22.03
CA VAL A 125 -8.03 -9.41 -21.84
C VAL A 125 -8.73 -9.67 -23.17
N HIS A 126 -8.32 -8.98 -24.24
CA HIS A 126 -8.91 -9.12 -25.57
C HIS A 126 -8.09 -10.02 -26.52
N ASP A 127 -7.06 -10.70 -25.99
CA ASP A 127 -6.06 -11.47 -26.76
C ASP A 127 -5.42 -10.64 -27.89
N ALA A 128 -5.29 -9.33 -27.68
CA ALA A 128 -4.78 -8.40 -28.67
C ALA A 128 -3.25 -8.29 -28.59
N GLY A 129 -2.60 -7.86 -29.69
CA GLY A 129 -1.15 -7.58 -29.71
C GLY A 129 -0.21 -8.80 -29.76
N GLY A 130 -0.75 -10.02 -29.70
CA GLY A 130 -0.04 -11.26 -30.05
C GLY A 130 1.34 -11.44 -29.39
N SER A 131 2.34 -11.83 -30.19
CA SER A 131 3.71 -12.07 -29.74
C SER A 131 4.40 -10.80 -29.23
N ARG A 132 4.14 -9.64 -29.87
CA ARG A 132 4.71 -8.35 -29.49
C ARG A 132 4.28 -7.96 -28.09
N ARG A 133 2.98 -8.04 -27.76
CA ARG A 133 2.48 -7.82 -26.40
C ARG A 133 3.15 -8.74 -25.39
N ARG A 134 3.22 -10.05 -25.70
CA ARG A 134 3.84 -11.05 -24.80
C ARG A 134 5.31 -10.77 -24.54
N LEU A 135 6.06 -10.27 -25.53
CA LEU A 135 7.44 -9.85 -25.36
C LEU A 135 7.53 -8.71 -24.35
N TRP A 136 6.78 -7.63 -24.58
CA TRP A 136 6.77 -6.45 -23.72
C TRP A 136 6.25 -6.74 -22.31
N GLN A 137 5.31 -7.67 -22.14
CA GLN A 137 4.89 -8.12 -20.82
C GLN A 137 6.01 -8.81 -20.05
N ARG A 138 6.80 -9.67 -20.71
CA ARG A 138 7.96 -10.31 -20.05
C ARG A 138 9.00 -9.28 -19.64
N THR A 139 9.36 -8.37 -20.54
CA THR A 139 10.28 -7.26 -20.24
C THR A 139 9.78 -6.42 -19.06
N THR A 140 8.50 -6.04 -19.07
CA THR A 140 7.88 -5.26 -17.98
C THR A 140 7.88 -6.03 -16.67
N SER A 141 7.57 -7.33 -16.71
CA SER A 141 7.59 -8.20 -15.53
C SER A 141 8.99 -8.33 -14.92
N ASP A 142 10.03 -8.47 -15.75
CA ASP A 142 11.42 -8.48 -15.29
C ASP A 142 11.82 -7.13 -14.68
N CYS A 143 11.39 -5.99 -15.26
CA CYS A 143 11.58 -4.67 -14.66
C CYS A 143 10.89 -4.52 -13.30
N LEU A 144 9.63 -4.93 -13.15
CA LEU A 144 8.91 -4.91 -11.86
C LEU A 144 9.55 -5.83 -10.82
N ALA A 145 10.10 -6.97 -11.25
CA ALA A 145 10.86 -7.84 -10.35
C ALA A 145 12.17 -7.17 -9.90
N ALA A 146 12.88 -6.51 -10.81
CA ALA A 146 14.10 -5.76 -10.51
C ALA A 146 13.85 -4.64 -9.49
N GLU A 147 12.77 -3.87 -9.68
CA GLU A 147 12.35 -2.81 -8.75
C GLU A 147 12.11 -3.37 -7.34
N ARG A 148 11.40 -4.50 -7.23
CA ARG A 148 11.19 -5.18 -5.94
C ARG A 148 12.50 -5.65 -5.29
N PHE A 149 13.46 -6.16 -6.06
CA PHE A 149 14.78 -6.51 -5.51
C PHE A 149 15.53 -5.27 -5.02
N ALA A 150 15.49 -4.17 -5.77
CA ALA A 150 16.13 -2.91 -5.40
C ALA A 150 15.52 -2.29 -4.12
N GLU A 151 14.20 -2.38 -3.96
CA GLU A 151 13.48 -1.97 -2.74
C GLU A 151 13.86 -2.83 -1.53
N ASN A 152 14.05 -4.13 -1.74
CA ASN A 152 14.51 -5.04 -0.68
C ASN A 152 16.01 -4.90 -0.34
N GLY A 153 16.75 -4.07 -1.07
CA GLY A 153 18.20 -3.85 -0.89
C GLY A 153 19.08 -4.86 -1.62
N ASP A 154 18.52 -5.75 -2.44
CA ASP A 154 19.31 -6.68 -3.26
C ASP A 154 19.67 -6.06 -4.61
N ALA A 155 20.65 -5.14 -4.57
CA ALA A 155 21.10 -4.40 -5.76
C ALA A 155 21.66 -5.33 -6.85
N ARG A 156 22.29 -6.45 -6.47
CA ARG A 156 22.83 -7.42 -7.42
C ARG A 156 21.72 -8.15 -8.16
N ALA A 157 20.75 -8.72 -7.45
CA ALA A 157 19.62 -9.40 -8.07
C ALA A 157 18.79 -8.43 -8.93
N ALA A 158 18.64 -7.17 -8.49
CA ALA A 158 17.99 -6.13 -9.28
C ALA A 158 18.72 -5.89 -10.62
N ALA A 159 20.05 -5.71 -10.60
CA ALA A 159 20.85 -5.53 -11.81
C ALA A 159 20.75 -6.73 -12.76
N GLU A 160 20.77 -7.95 -12.24
CA GLU A 160 20.62 -9.18 -13.03
C GLU A 160 19.24 -9.25 -13.71
N ARG A 161 18.16 -8.86 -13.02
CA ARG A 161 16.82 -8.79 -13.62
C ARG A 161 16.71 -7.72 -14.71
N TRP A 162 17.30 -6.54 -14.50
CA TRP A 162 17.34 -5.53 -15.56
C TRP A 162 18.18 -5.96 -16.78
N ARG A 163 19.30 -6.68 -16.60
CA ARG A 163 20.06 -7.27 -17.72
C ARG A 163 19.22 -8.28 -18.51
N ARG A 164 18.49 -9.14 -17.81
CA ARG A 164 17.57 -10.09 -18.46
C ARG A 164 16.47 -9.39 -19.26
N ALA A 165 15.97 -8.25 -18.76
CA ALA A 165 15.02 -7.43 -19.51
C ALA A 165 15.67 -6.81 -20.78
N LEU A 166 16.93 -6.36 -20.66
CA LEU A 166 17.72 -5.79 -21.76
C LEU A 166 17.99 -6.79 -22.88
N GLU A 167 18.32 -8.05 -22.54
CA GLU A 167 18.57 -9.13 -23.50
C GLU A 167 17.32 -9.51 -24.33
N GLN A 168 16.13 -9.26 -23.78
CA GLN A 168 14.85 -9.56 -24.43
C GLN A 168 14.33 -8.39 -25.29
N LEU A 169 14.93 -7.21 -25.20
CA LEU A 169 14.45 -6.06 -25.96
C LEU A 169 14.67 -6.26 -27.47
N PRO A 170 13.70 -5.86 -28.32
CA PRO A 170 13.92 -5.84 -29.77
C PRO A 170 14.95 -4.77 -30.14
N ASP A 171 15.61 -4.91 -31.30
CA ASP A 171 16.66 -3.96 -31.71
C ASP A 171 16.10 -2.62 -32.22
N GLU A 172 14.92 -2.61 -32.83
CA GLU A 172 14.33 -1.43 -33.45
C GLU A 172 13.44 -0.62 -32.50
N GLY A 173 13.59 0.71 -32.51
CA GLY A 173 12.62 1.64 -31.92
C GLY A 173 12.59 1.75 -30.38
N VAL A 174 13.52 1.11 -29.66
CA VAL A 174 13.50 1.04 -28.18
C VAL A 174 14.69 1.73 -27.50
N VAL A 175 15.40 2.60 -28.21
CA VAL A 175 16.63 3.26 -27.74
C VAL A 175 16.46 3.90 -26.35
N GLN A 176 15.32 4.55 -26.11
CA GLN A 176 15.06 5.19 -24.81
C GLN A 176 14.82 4.18 -23.68
N VAL A 177 14.10 3.09 -23.95
CA VAL A 177 13.90 2.01 -22.97
C VAL A 177 15.22 1.33 -22.67
N ARG A 178 16.02 1.02 -23.70
CA ARG A 178 17.37 0.45 -23.58
C ARG A 178 18.25 1.34 -22.69
N ARG A 179 18.38 2.62 -23.03
CA ARG A 179 19.15 3.60 -22.24
C ARG A 179 18.68 3.65 -20.79
N ARG A 180 17.36 3.64 -20.57
CA ARG A 180 16.79 3.68 -19.21
C ARG A 180 17.15 2.44 -18.41
N ILE A 181 17.05 1.25 -19.00
CA ILE A 181 17.44 -0.01 -18.35
C ILE A 181 18.94 -0.03 -18.09
N GLU A 182 19.78 0.39 -19.04
CA GLU A 182 21.23 0.50 -18.89
C GLU A 182 21.62 1.45 -17.74
N GLN A 183 20.96 2.60 -17.63
CA GLN A 183 21.14 3.52 -16.49
C GLN A 183 20.80 2.83 -15.16
N ARG A 184 19.67 2.12 -15.08
CA ARG A 184 19.30 1.38 -13.86
C ARG A 184 20.31 0.28 -13.50
N ILE A 185 20.87 -0.41 -14.49
CA ILE A 185 21.91 -1.41 -14.27
C ILE A 185 23.16 -0.73 -13.70
N ALA A 186 23.60 0.39 -14.28
CA ALA A 186 24.75 1.15 -13.81
C ALA A 186 24.55 1.66 -12.37
N ASP A 187 23.39 2.24 -12.06
CA ASP A 187 23.03 2.71 -10.71
C ASP A 187 23.17 1.57 -9.67
N MET A 188 22.68 0.36 -10.01
CA MET A 188 22.76 -0.79 -9.10
C MET A 188 24.17 -1.36 -8.97
N GLN A 189 24.97 -1.32 -10.03
CA GLN A 189 26.37 -1.72 -9.98
C GLN A 189 27.14 -0.79 -9.04
N GLN A 190 26.97 0.51 -9.20
CA GLN A 190 27.56 1.51 -8.29
C GLN A 190 27.09 1.30 -6.84
N ARG A 191 25.79 1.04 -6.62
CA ARG A 191 25.27 0.72 -5.29
C ARG A 191 25.92 -0.53 -4.70
N THR A 192 26.14 -1.57 -5.51
CA THR A 192 26.81 -2.80 -5.07
C THR A 192 28.27 -2.53 -4.66
N GLU A 193 28.98 -1.70 -5.40
CA GLU A 193 30.36 -1.30 -5.10
C GLU A 193 30.43 -0.51 -3.78
N LEU A 194 29.54 0.48 -3.59
CA LEU A 194 29.44 1.25 -2.35
C LEU A 194 29.11 0.36 -1.13
N ILE A 195 28.18 -0.59 -1.28
CA ILE A 195 27.88 -1.57 -0.23
C ILE A 195 29.13 -2.38 0.13
N ALA A 196 29.90 -2.82 -0.87
CA ALA A 196 31.13 -3.60 -0.63
C ALA A 196 32.22 -2.77 0.05
N GLU A 197 32.34 -1.48 -0.27
CA GLU A 197 33.25 -0.54 0.37
C GLU A 197 32.86 -0.29 1.83
N HIS A 198 31.62 0.11 2.09
CA HIS A 198 31.15 0.36 3.47
C HIS A 198 31.17 -0.89 4.33
N ASN A 199 30.90 -2.07 3.77
CA ASN A 199 31.07 -3.33 4.50
C ASN A 199 32.54 -3.57 4.88
N ARG A 200 33.50 -3.30 3.99
CA ARG A 200 34.93 -3.40 4.33
C ARG A 200 35.31 -2.47 5.48
N LEU A 201 34.86 -1.21 5.43
CA LEU A 201 35.05 -0.24 6.51
C LEU A 201 34.41 -0.70 7.82
N LEU A 202 33.19 -1.23 7.75
CA LEU A 202 32.48 -1.75 8.90
C LEU A 202 33.23 -2.93 9.55
N TYR A 203 33.71 -3.89 8.75
CA TYR A 203 34.49 -5.01 9.27
C TYR A 203 35.78 -4.53 9.94
N ALA A 204 36.52 -3.62 9.30
CA ALA A 204 37.75 -3.05 9.85
C ALA A 204 37.50 -2.33 11.19
N ALA A 205 36.48 -1.46 11.24
CA ALA A 205 36.12 -0.71 12.45
C ALA A 205 35.65 -1.64 13.58
N VAL A 206 34.90 -2.71 13.27
CA VAL A 206 34.49 -3.71 14.27
C VAL A 206 35.69 -4.48 14.81
N THR A 207 36.67 -4.81 13.98
CA THR A 207 37.91 -5.48 14.41
C THR A 207 38.80 -4.55 15.25
N ALA A 208 38.86 -3.26 14.92
CA ALA A 208 39.60 -2.26 15.67
C ALA A 208 38.86 -1.78 16.95
N GLU A 209 37.60 -2.19 17.13
CA GLU A 209 36.71 -1.72 18.20
C GLU A 209 36.51 -0.19 18.23
N GLU A 210 36.65 0.47 17.08
CA GLU A 210 36.42 1.90 16.90
C GLU A 210 34.91 2.18 16.76
N TRP A 211 34.21 2.22 17.90
CA TRP A 211 32.74 2.22 17.92
C TRP A 211 32.09 3.42 17.20
N GLY A 212 32.78 4.57 17.10
CA GLY A 212 32.32 5.71 16.31
C GLY A 212 32.26 5.40 14.82
N ASP A 213 33.33 4.82 14.27
CA ASP A 213 33.43 4.43 12.87
C ASP A 213 32.52 3.23 12.55
N VAL A 214 32.30 2.32 13.51
CA VAL A 214 31.29 1.26 13.38
C VAL A 214 29.89 1.85 13.20
N LEU A 215 29.51 2.88 13.97
CA LEU A 215 28.19 3.52 13.82
C LEU A 215 28.05 4.22 12.46
N ALA A 216 29.08 4.93 12.02
CA ALA A 216 29.09 5.61 10.72
C ALA A 216 28.99 4.61 9.56
N ALA A 217 29.89 3.62 9.52
CA ALA A 217 29.91 2.60 8.47
C ALA A 217 28.64 1.74 8.45
N ALA A 218 28.13 1.33 9.62
CA ALA A 218 26.89 0.56 9.69
C ALA A 218 25.68 1.39 9.23
N SER A 219 25.64 2.70 9.48
CA SER A 219 24.55 3.56 9.01
C SER A 219 24.59 3.72 7.49
N ALA A 220 25.77 3.95 6.92
CA ALA A 220 25.96 4.01 5.47
C ALA A 220 25.54 2.70 4.77
N VAL A 221 25.88 1.53 5.35
CA VAL A 221 25.38 0.24 4.83
C VAL A 221 23.86 0.17 4.93
N LEU A 222 23.25 0.56 6.05
CA LEU A 222 21.79 0.46 6.23
C LEU A 222 20.98 1.43 5.37
N GLU A 223 21.55 2.56 4.96
CA GLU A 223 20.94 3.45 3.96
C GLU A 223 20.86 2.75 2.60
N LEU A 224 21.89 1.99 2.23
CA LEU A 224 21.94 1.24 0.97
C LEU A 224 21.23 -0.12 1.06
N THR A 225 21.22 -0.78 2.20
CA THR A 225 20.62 -2.10 2.43
C THR A 225 19.93 -2.14 3.81
N PRO A 226 18.71 -1.62 3.93
CA PRO A 226 18.02 -1.48 5.23
C PRO A 226 17.85 -2.78 6.01
N ARG A 227 17.82 -3.92 5.30
CA ARG A 227 17.63 -5.26 5.86
C ARG A 227 18.94 -6.00 6.15
N ASP A 228 20.10 -5.36 6.07
CA ASP A 228 21.37 -6.01 6.38
C ASP A 228 21.49 -6.38 7.87
N SER A 229 21.43 -7.68 8.16
CA SER A 229 21.43 -8.20 9.53
C SER A 229 22.78 -8.00 10.26
N TYR A 230 23.88 -7.92 9.53
CA TYR A 230 25.20 -7.73 10.11
C TYR A 230 25.38 -6.27 10.54
N ALA A 231 25.09 -5.32 9.65
CA ALA A 231 25.14 -3.89 9.94
C ALA A 231 24.19 -3.50 11.09
N GLN A 232 22.96 -4.05 11.14
CA GLN A 232 22.05 -3.83 12.27
C GLN A 232 22.63 -4.33 13.60
N ARG A 233 23.27 -5.51 13.62
CA ARG A 233 23.89 -6.07 14.82
C ARG A 233 25.12 -5.28 15.24
N ALA A 234 25.99 -4.93 14.30
CA ALA A 234 27.18 -4.12 14.54
C ALA A 234 26.80 -2.75 15.12
N ARG A 235 25.79 -2.08 14.54
CA ARG A 235 25.26 -0.81 15.05
C ARG A 235 24.71 -0.93 16.46
N ARG A 236 23.92 -1.96 16.77
CA ARG A 236 23.42 -2.22 18.13
C ARG A 236 24.56 -2.44 19.12
N ARG A 237 25.58 -3.23 18.75
CA ARG A 237 26.75 -3.49 19.58
C ARG A 237 27.55 -2.21 19.86
N ALA A 238 27.77 -1.39 18.83
CA ALA A 238 28.47 -0.11 18.96
C ALA A 238 27.70 0.87 19.85
N TRP A 239 26.38 1.00 19.70
CA TRP A 239 25.55 1.78 20.62
C TRP A 239 25.66 1.31 22.07
N HIS A 240 25.69 -0.01 22.30
CA HIS A 240 25.84 -0.56 23.64
C HIS A 240 27.22 -0.26 24.25
N ALA A 241 28.28 -0.31 23.45
CA ALA A 241 29.65 0.00 23.86
C ALA A 241 29.84 1.50 24.16
N VAL A 242 29.26 2.38 23.33
CA VAL A 242 29.30 3.84 23.53
C VAL A 242 28.40 4.27 24.71
N GLY A 243 27.24 3.63 24.88
CA GLY A 243 26.31 3.89 26.00
C GLY A 243 26.84 3.46 27.37
N LEU A 244 27.76 2.48 27.42
CA LEU A 244 28.47 2.09 28.64
C LEU A 244 29.58 3.08 29.03
N GLY A 245 30.02 3.95 28.10
CA GLY A 245 30.93 5.07 28.40
C GLY A 245 30.22 6.29 29.01
N ALA A 246 28.96 6.54 28.64
CA ALA A 246 28.17 7.67 29.16
C ALA A 246 27.60 7.43 30.58
N THR A 247 27.73 6.21 31.12
CA THR A 247 27.24 5.82 32.46
C THR A 247 28.34 5.68 33.51
N GLN A 248 29.56 6.17 33.24
CA GLN A 248 30.58 6.28 34.28
C GLN A 248 30.50 7.62 35.05
N VAL A 249 30.04 7.49 36.30
CA VAL A 249 30.31 8.33 37.49
C VAL A 249 29.58 9.69 37.59
N TYR A 250 28.41 9.66 38.22
CA TYR A 250 28.05 10.67 39.23
C TYR A 250 28.11 10.02 40.62
N ARG A 251 29.28 10.07 41.24
CA ARG A 251 29.46 9.74 42.66
C ARG A 251 29.02 10.97 43.47
N ARG A 252 27.89 10.88 44.17
CA ARG A 252 27.48 11.91 45.14
C ARG A 252 28.59 12.12 46.19
N PRO A 253 28.93 13.36 46.59
CA PRO A 253 29.75 13.58 47.77
C PRO A 253 28.95 13.19 49.01
N SER A 254 29.54 12.31 49.83
CA SER A 254 29.03 11.94 51.14
C SER A 254 28.97 13.17 52.04
N ARG A 255 27.77 13.55 52.50
CA ARG A 255 27.61 14.55 53.54
C ARG A 255 27.59 13.82 54.88
N GLU A 256 28.63 14.04 55.67
CA GLU A 256 28.70 13.72 57.09
C GLU A 256 27.48 14.29 57.81
N LEU A 257 26.85 13.46 58.65
CA LEU A 257 26.01 13.91 59.75
C LEU A 257 26.23 12.97 60.92
N GLN A 258 26.88 13.54 61.95
CA GLN A 258 27.11 12.93 63.24
C GLN A 258 25.79 12.82 64.05
N ALA A 259 25.68 11.68 64.73
CA ALA A 259 25.02 11.32 65.98
C ALA A 259 23.97 12.23 66.68
N GLY A 260 22.89 11.57 67.13
CA GLY A 260 22.02 11.93 68.27
C GLY A 260 20.61 11.29 68.13
N SER A 261 20.31 10.11 68.71
CA SER A 261 19.58 9.91 69.99
C SER A 261 18.21 10.63 70.01
N THR A 262 17.01 10.04 70.19
CA THR A 262 16.55 8.89 71.00
C THR A 262 15.04 8.62 70.74
N SER A 263 14.58 7.40 71.08
CA SER A 263 13.22 7.03 71.52
C SER A 263 12.12 6.61 70.52
N ARG A 264 11.82 5.31 70.58
CA ARG A 264 10.53 4.61 70.34
C ARG A 264 9.43 5.09 71.33
N PRO A 265 8.12 4.85 71.12
CA PRO A 265 7.48 3.55 70.80
C PRO A 265 6.36 3.70 69.71
N ASP A 266 5.56 2.73 69.27
CA ASP A 266 5.05 1.50 69.87
C ASP A 266 4.54 0.54 68.79
N ALA A 267 4.52 -0.75 69.13
CA ALA A 267 4.05 -1.84 68.29
C ALA A 267 2.57 -2.15 68.56
N ALA A 268 1.77 -2.34 67.52
CA ALA A 268 0.60 -3.21 67.57
C ALA A 268 0.08 -3.53 66.16
N LYS A 269 -0.32 -4.80 65.97
CA LYS A 269 -1.09 -5.38 64.85
C LYS A 269 -0.30 -5.94 63.67
N TYR A 270 0.42 -7.02 63.96
CA TYR A 270 0.26 -8.27 63.19
C TYR A 270 -0.70 -9.18 63.97
N PRO A 271 -1.40 -10.14 63.35
CA PRO A 271 -0.76 -11.41 62.99
C PRO A 271 -1.10 -11.85 61.55
N ASP A 272 -0.29 -12.52 60.74
CA ASP A 272 0.66 -13.63 60.89
C ASP A 272 0.12 -14.89 60.16
N LEU A 273 1.06 -15.64 59.61
CA LEU A 273 1.02 -17.06 59.20
C LEU A 273 0.51 -17.47 57.79
N ALA A 274 1.49 -17.59 56.91
CA ALA A 274 1.92 -18.82 56.21
C ALA A 274 1.01 -20.06 56.24
N LEU A 275 0.85 -20.75 55.10
CA LEU A 275 1.40 -22.11 54.89
C LEU A 275 1.14 -22.68 53.47
N ARG A 276 2.01 -23.65 53.14
CA ARG A 276 2.21 -24.45 51.92
C ARG A 276 0.98 -25.20 51.37
N GLY A 277 1.03 -25.53 50.06
CA GLY A 277 0.46 -26.78 49.53
C GLY A 277 0.10 -26.79 48.02
N ARG A 278 0.88 -27.53 47.21
CA ARG A 278 0.42 -28.22 45.96
C ARG A 278 0.26 -29.71 46.34
N PRO A 279 -0.54 -30.58 45.65
CA PRO A 279 -0.73 -30.64 44.19
C PRO A 279 -2.12 -31.10 43.62
N ALA A 280 -2.19 -31.07 42.28
CA ALA A 280 -2.90 -31.91 41.29
C ALA A 280 -4.45 -32.07 41.24
N SER A 281 -4.94 -31.79 40.02
CA SER A 281 -6.10 -32.31 39.27
C SER A 281 -7.53 -32.11 39.79
N SER A 282 -8.25 -31.21 39.11
CA SER A 282 -9.51 -31.51 38.40
C SER A 282 -9.97 -30.25 37.68
N PHE A 283 -10.26 -30.35 36.38
CA PHE A 283 -10.96 -29.31 35.64
C PHE A 283 -12.37 -29.16 36.21
N PRO A 284 -12.84 -27.91 36.40
CA PRO A 284 -14.12 -27.56 35.81
C PRO A 284 -14.01 -26.34 34.91
N GLN A 285 -14.71 -26.49 33.80
CA GLN A 285 -15.04 -25.54 32.76
C GLN A 285 -15.93 -24.43 33.33
N GLU A 286 -15.41 -23.22 33.55
CA GLU A 286 -16.24 -22.06 33.87
C GLU A 286 -15.80 -20.80 33.10
N THR A 287 -16.70 -20.44 32.17
CA THR A 287 -17.16 -19.08 31.82
C THR A 287 -16.14 -17.99 31.51
N MET A 288 -16.17 -17.60 30.23
CA MET A 288 -15.76 -16.30 29.67
C MET A 288 -15.72 -15.19 30.73
N GLY A 289 -14.49 -14.83 31.13
CA GLY A 289 -14.25 -13.65 31.94
C GLY A 289 -14.72 -12.43 31.17
N HIS A 290 -15.79 -11.82 31.67
CA HIS A 290 -16.23 -10.48 31.34
C HIS A 290 -15.01 -9.54 31.29
N VAL A 291 -14.63 -9.12 30.08
CA VAL A 291 -13.78 -7.93 29.92
C VAL A 291 -14.66 -6.76 30.34
N ASN A 292 -14.29 -6.14 31.46
CA ASN A 292 -14.98 -5.00 32.03
C ASN A 292 -15.06 -3.85 31.02
N ASN A 293 -16.19 -3.73 30.33
CA ASN A 293 -16.62 -2.54 29.59
C ASN A 293 -17.15 -1.48 30.56
N SER A 294 -16.32 -1.04 31.51
CA SER A 294 -16.61 0.18 32.26
C SER A 294 -16.22 1.37 31.38
N THR A 295 -17.26 1.93 30.79
CA THR A 295 -17.35 3.19 30.06
C THR A 295 -16.52 4.29 30.74
N ASP A 296 -15.36 4.60 30.18
CA ASP A 296 -14.72 5.89 30.36
C ASP A 296 -15.09 6.73 29.12
N MET A 297 -16.22 7.44 29.21
CA MET A 297 -16.69 8.35 28.15
C MET A 297 -15.75 9.55 27.92
N SER A 298 -14.63 9.65 28.66
CA SER A 298 -13.71 10.79 28.62
C SER A 298 -12.43 10.58 27.79
N ARG A 299 -12.30 9.46 27.06
CA ARG A 299 -11.02 9.07 26.43
C ARG A 299 -10.99 9.00 24.90
N ALA A 300 -11.89 9.69 24.19
CA ALA A 300 -11.65 9.93 22.76
C ALA A 300 -10.31 10.71 22.65
N GLY A 301 -9.33 10.13 21.97
CA GLY A 301 -8.01 10.76 21.85
C GLY A 301 -8.16 12.05 21.06
N ARG A 302 -7.43 13.11 21.45
CA ARG A 302 -7.41 14.34 20.64
C ARG A 302 -6.96 13.96 19.22
N ARG A 303 -7.77 14.36 18.25
CA ARG A 303 -7.50 14.20 16.83
C ARG A 303 -7.58 15.56 16.16
N LEU A 304 -6.83 15.71 15.08
CA LEU A 304 -6.89 16.90 14.24
C LEU A 304 -6.64 16.51 12.79
N VAL A 305 -7.23 17.26 11.87
CA VAL A 305 -6.99 17.16 10.44
C VAL A 305 -5.96 18.20 10.05
N ALA A 306 -5.02 17.83 9.18
CA ALA A 306 -4.20 18.80 8.47
C ALA A 306 -4.19 18.48 6.97
N TRP A 307 -4.21 19.53 6.16
CA TRP A 307 -4.12 19.46 4.71
C TRP A 307 -2.69 19.76 4.30
N ILE A 308 -2.06 18.86 3.56
CA ILE A 308 -0.71 19.03 3.08
C ILE A 308 -0.78 19.30 1.59
N ASP A 309 -0.25 20.45 1.18
CA ASP A 309 -0.42 20.91 -0.19
C ASP A 309 0.15 19.94 -1.21
N SER A 310 -0.62 19.75 -2.29
CA SER A 310 -0.28 18.85 -3.39
C SER A 310 -0.05 17.38 -2.98
N VAL A 311 -0.39 17.00 -1.74
CA VAL A 311 -0.24 15.64 -1.18
C VAL A 311 -1.58 15.05 -0.74
N GLY A 312 -2.35 15.75 0.11
CA GLY A 312 -3.66 15.25 0.58
C GLY A 312 -4.04 15.66 2.01
N GLY A 313 -5.17 15.12 2.48
CA GLY A 313 -5.68 15.30 3.84
C GLY A 313 -5.21 14.20 4.79
N PHE A 314 -4.84 14.56 6.01
CA PHE A 314 -4.32 13.64 7.01
C PHE A 314 -5.04 13.79 8.35
N LEU A 315 -5.45 12.66 8.93
CA LEU A 315 -5.99 12.61 10.29
C LEU A 315 -4.90 12.24 11.29
N PHE A 316 -4.52 13.16 12.17
CA PHE A 316 -3.57 12.91 13.25
C PHE A 316 -4.30 12.44 14.50
N CYS A 317 -4.03 11.22 14.95
CA CYS A 317 -4.51 10.67 16.21
C CYS A 317 -3.41 10.76 17.28
N LEU A 318 -3.63 11.55 18.34
CA LEU A 318 -2.62 11.78 19.38
C LEU A 318 -2.71 10.77 20.55
N GLY A 319 -3.80 10.00 20.60
CA GLY A 319 -4.02 8.98 21.62
C GLY A 319 -3.01 7.82 21.50
N PRO A 320 -2.56 7.23 22.63
CA PRO A 320 -1.75 6.02 22.60
C PRO A 320 -2.56 4.79 22.19
N GLU A 321 -3.88 4.83 22.32
CA GLU A 321 -4.82 3.83 21.81
C GLU A 321 -5.80 4.54 20.89
N VAL A 322 -6.07 3.94 19.73
CA VAL A 322 -7.06 4.42 18.77
C VAL A 322 -8.06 3.32 18.45
N VAL A 323 -9.31 3.70 18.30
CA VAL A 323 -10.43 2.82 17.96
C VAL A 323 -10.78 3.00 16.49
N VAL A 324 -10.81 1.90 15.75
CA VAL A 324 -11.26 1.84 14.35
C VAL A 324 -12.67 1.28 14.30
N GLY A 325 -13.55 1.90 13.51
CA GLY A 325 -14.94 1.44 13.42
C GLY A 325 -15.80 2.27 12.47
N GLN A 326 -17.10 2.03 12.54
CA GLN A 326 -18.09 2.77 11.76
C GLN A 326 -18.28 4.20 12.32
N PRO A 327 -18.48 5.22 11.47
CA PRO A 327 -18.89 6.56 11.91
C PRO A 327 -20.15 6.49 12.78
N VAL A 328 -20.08 7.08 13.98
CA VAL A 328 -21.19 7.18 14.93
C VAL A 328 -21.22 8.58 15.55
N GLU A 329 -22.40 9.14 15.74
CA GLU A 329 -22.61 10.48 16.31
C GLU A 329 -22.02 10.63 17.72
N THR A 330 -21.85 9.51 18.45
CA THR A 330 -21.38 9.48 19.85
C THR A 330 -19.87 9.69 20.00
N GLY A 331 -19.10 9.86 18.91
CA GLY A 331 -17.67 10.23 18.97
C GLY A 331 -16.73 9.17 19.59
N THR A 332 -17.16 7.92 19.70
CA THR A 332 -16.40 6.85 20.36
C THR A 332 -15.35 6.17 19.47
N VAL A 333 -15.15 6.67 18.25
CA VAL A 333 -14.31 6.08 17.21
C VAL A 333 -13.32 7.14 16.74
N ASP A 334 -12.03 6.87 16.92
CA ASP A 334 -10.98 7.81 16.53
C ASP A 334 -10.79 7.78 15.00
N ILE A 335 -10.85 6.59 14.40
CA ILE A 335 -10.70 6.34 12.96
C ILE A 335 -12.01 5.78 12.37
N PRO A 336 -12.94 6.67 11.98
CA PRO A 336 -14.23 6.27 11.43
C PRO A 336 -14.13 6.00 9.92
N ILE A 337 -14.56 4.81 9.50
CA ILE A 337 -14.51 4.35 8.11
C ILE A 337 -15.90 3.88 7.69
N TRP A 338 -16.39 4.43 6.57
CA TRP A 338 -17.62 3.99 5.93
C TRP A 338 -17.43 2.62 5.30
N GLY A 339 -17.98 1.57 5.92
CA GLY A 339 -17.92 0.20 5.42
C GLY A 339 -18.69 -0.77 6.31
N ASP A 340 -18.62 -2.06 5.99
CA ASP A 340 -19.19 -3.16 6.80
C ASP A 340 -18.33 -3.43 8.04
N LEU A 341 -18.27 -2.43 8.92
CA LEU A 341 -17.56 -2.46 10.19
C LEU A 341 -18.56 -2.32 11.35
N SER A 342 -18.30 -3.00 12.46
CA SER A 342 -18.97 -2.66 13.70
C SER A 342 -18.57 -1.27 14.20
N ARG A 343 -19.43 -0.67 15.04
CA ARG A 343 -19.19 0.61 15.70
C ARG A 343 -17.80 0.71 16.35
N ARG A 344 -17.33 -0.37 16.99
CA ARG A 344 -15.95 -0.53 17.44
C ARG A 344 -15.46 -1.87 16.89
N HIS A 345 -14.63 -1.84 15.85
CA HIS A 345 -14.20 -3.03 15.13
C HIS A 345 -12.87 -3.57 15.65
N ALA A 346 -11.92 -2.69 15.91
CA ALA A 346 -10.61 -3.05 16.43
C ALA A 346 -10.00 -1.86 17.18
N THR A 347 -8.99 -2.14 17.99
CA THR A 347 -8.13 -1.10 18.58
C THR A 347 -6.68 -1.29 18.15
N ILE A 348 -6.00 -0.18 17.94
CA ILE A 348 -4.55 -0.14 17.71
C ILE A 348 -3.95 0.64 18.86
N ARG A 349 -3.06 0.01 19.61
CA ARG A 349 -2.41 0.60 20.78
C ARG A 349 -0.91 0.64 20.60
N ARG A 350 -0.32 1.81 20.80
CA ARG A 350 1.12 1.98 20.92
C ARG A 350 1.56 1.58 22.32
N GLU A 351 2.50 0.65 22.40
CA GLU A 351 3.13 0.18 23.63
C GLU A 351 4.65 0.26 23.47
N GLY A 352 5.24 1.32 24.03
CA GLY A 352 6.64 1.69 23.78
C GLY A 352 6.91 1.92 22.29
N GLU A 353 7.84 1.16 21.74
CA GLU A 353 8.25 1.21 20.33
C GLU A 353 7.40 0.31 19.41
N THR A 354 6.46 -0.44 19.99
CA THR A 354 5.65 -1.42 19.27
C THR A 354 4.19 -1.00 19.17
N TYR A 355 3.51 -1.55 18.17
CA TYR A 355 2.08 -1.42 18.02
C TYR A 355 1.40 -2.77 18.24
N LEU A 356 0.32 -2.75 19.02
CA LEU A 356 -0.54 -3.89 19.26
C LEU A 356 -1.87 -3.65 18.56
N PHE A 357 -2.30 -4.64 17.78
CA PHE A 357 -3.63 -4.70 17.19
C PHE A 357 -4.50 -5.65 18.00
N SER A 358 -5.64 -5.17 18.47
CA SER A 358 -6.62 -5.99 19.20
C SER A 358 -7.94 -6.06 18.42
N PRO A 359 -8.28 -7.23 17.85
CA PRO A 359 -9.53 -7.41 17.13
C PRO A 359 -10.71 -7.47 18.13
N LEU A 360 -11.72 -6.62 17.92
CA LEU A 360 -13.02 -6.76 18.61
C LEU A 360 -14.02 -7.55 17.77
N GLN A 361 -13.75 -7.64 16.46
CA GLN A 361 -14.55 -8.27 15.42
C GLN A 361 -13.62 -9.02 14.45
N PRO A 362 -14.15 -9.91 13.59
CA PRO A 362 -13.34 -10.69 12.65
C PRO A 362 -12.39 -9.80 11.83
N SER A 363 -11.10 -9.99 12.05
CA SER A 363 -10.03 -9.21 11.44
C SER A 363 -8.86 -10.13 11.05
N TRP A 364 -8.04 -9.70 10.11
CA TRP A 364 -6.87 -10.43 9.63
C TRP A 364 -5.65 -9.52 9.59
N ILE A 365 -4.48 -10.08 9.89
CA ILE A 365 -3.18 -9.42 9.73
C ILE A 365 -2.39 -10.25 8.72
N ASP A 366 -1.94 -9.63 7.63
CA ASP A 366 -1.17 -10.29 6.56
C ASP A 366 -1.85 -11.53 5.98
N GLY A 367 -3.19 -11.57 6.01
CA GLY A 367 -4.02 -12.69 5.54
C GLY A 367 -4.39 -13.72 6.62
N ASP A 368 -3.71 -13.71 7.78
CA ASP A 368 -3.98 -14.62 8.88
C ASP A 368 -5.07 -14.09 9.82
N ALA A 369 -6.01 -14.95 10.21
CA ALA A 369 -7.10 -14.57 11.10
C ALA A 369 -6.57 -14.17 12.48
N CYS A 370 -6.79 -12.92 12.86
CA CYS A 370 -6.38 -12.38 14.15
C CYS A 370 -7.53 -12.51 15.14
N ARG A 371 -7.36 -13.34 16.19
CA ARG A 371 -8.38 -13.59 17.22
C ARG A 371 -8.01 -13.05 18.60
N ALA A 372 -6.77 -12.61 18.78
CA ALA A 372 -6.23 -12.09 20.03
C ALA A 372 -5.28 -10.93 19.73
N THR A 373 -4.98 -10.11 20.74
CA THR A 373 -4.03 -9.02 20.62
C THR A 373 -2.70 -9.51 20.05
N SER A 374 -2.26 -8.87 18.97
CA SER A 374 -1.10 -9.27 18.16
C SER A 374 -0.22 -8.06 17.86
N ILE A 375 1.09 -8.27 17.77
CA ILE A 375 2.05 -7.21 17.44
C ILE A 375 1.96 -6.89 15.94
N LEU A 376 1.82 -5.61 15.60
CA LEU A 376 1.90 -5.10 14.23
C LEU A 376 3.36 -4.96 13.82
N ARG A 377 3.72 -5.61 12.72
CA ARG A 377 5.01 -5.45 12.05
C ARG A 377 5.02 -4.14 11.26
N ARG A 378 6.21 -3.61 11.01
CA ARG A 378 6.39 -2.45 10.12
C ARG A 378 6.04 -2.91 8.71
N GLU A 379 4.96 -2.40 8.12
CA GLU A 379 4.35 -2.85 6.85
C GLU A 379 3.41 -4.05 6.98
N ALA A 380 2.42 -3.96 7.87
CA ALA A 380 1.37 -4.97 8.00
C ALA A 380 0.13 -4.61 7.17
N GLN A 381 -0.49 -5.61 6.54
CA GLN A 381 -1.78 -5.49 5.86
C GLN A 381 -2.90 -5.92 6.80
N LEU A 382 -3.79 -5.00 7.15
CA LEU A 382 -4.92 -5.25 8.03
C LEU A 382 -6.20 -5.36 7.21
N LYS A 383 -6.92 -6.47 7.38
CA LYS A 383 -8.28 -6.59 6.85
C LYS A 383 -9.27 -6.58 8.01
N LEU A 384 -10.25 -5.70 7.94
CA LEU A 384 -11.30 -5.52 8.94
C LEU A 384 -12.64 -5.91 8.31
N GLY A 385 -13.34 -6.87 8.92
CA GLY A 385 -14.60 -7.37 8.37
C GLY A 385 -14.46 -7.93 6.96
N ARG A 386 -15.45 -7.69 6.10
CA ARG A 386 -15.50 -8.31 4.78
C ARG A 386 -14.61 -7.62 3.74
N SER A 387 -14.52 -6.29 3.78
CA SER A 387 -14.03 -5.48 2.65
C SER A 387 -13.05 -4.36 3.03
N VAL A 388 -12.98 -3.94 4.29
CA VAL A 388 -12.09 -2.84 4.67
C VAL A 388 -10.66 -3.35 4.79
N ALA A 389 -9.73 -2.71 4.10
CA ALA A 389 -8.32 -3.04 4.11
C ALA A 389 -7.52 -1.78 4.43
N LEU A 390 -6.57 -1.89 5.36
CA LEU A 390 -5.67 -0.83 5.78
C LEU A 390 -4.23 -1.34 5.68
N GLU A 391 -3.32 -0.47 5.28
CA GLU A 391 -1.87 -0.74 5.35
C GLU A 391 -1.29 0.03 6.51
N PHE A 392 -0.62 -0.69 7.42
CA PHE A 392 0.09 -0.12 8.53
C PHE A 392 1.58 0.01 8.19
N ARG A 393 2.09 1.24 8.20
CA ARG A 393 3.50 1.55 7.93
C ARG A 393 4.10 2.30 9.11
N GLN A 394 5.28 1.88 9.57
CA GLN A 394 6.10 2.65 10.51
C GLN A 394 7.40 3.01 9.79
N PRO A 395 7.47 4.18 9.12
CA PRO A 395 8.52 4.47 8.15
C PRO A 395 9.90 4.63 8.78
N HIS A 396 9.95 5.26 9.97
CA HIS A 396 11.20 5.57 10.63
C HIS A 396 11.42 4.69 11.86
N ALA A 397 12.60 4.08 11.96
CA ALA A 397 12.88 3.12 13.01
C ALA A 397 12.97 3.71 14.42
N LEU A 398 13.34 5.00 14.51
CA LEU A 398 13.46 5.76 15.76
C LEU A 398 12.21 6.61 16.05
N SER A 399 11.22 6.60 15.15
CA SER A 399 9.94 7.25 15.42
C SER A 399 8.91 6.18 15.75
N CYS A 400 8.23 6.37 16.88
CA CYS A 400 7.07 5.56 17.20
C CYS A 400 5.83 6.05 16.44
N THR A 401 5.93 7.08 15.58
CA THR A 401 4.82 7.50 14.72
C THR A 401 4.63 6.50 13.59
N ALA A 402 3.39 6.06 13.40
CA ALA A 402 3.01 5.16 12.31
C ALA A 402 1.93 5.81 11.44
N VAL A 403 1.77 5.29 10.24
CA VAL A 403 0.80 5.78 9.25
C VAL A 403 -0.06 4.60 8.81
N LEU A 404 -1.37 4.83 8.79
CA LEU A 404 -2.35 3.92 8.22
C LEU A 404 -2.85 4.50 6.89
N ARG A 405 -2.80 3.70 5.84
CA ARG A 405 -3.36 4.03 4.53
C ARG A 405 -4.55 3.14 4.25
N ILE A 406 -5.62 3.69 3.69
CA ILE A 406 -6.73 2.85 3.22
C ILE A 406 -6.34 2.17 1.90
N ALA A 407 -6.34 0.84 1.90
CA ALA A 407 -5.99 0.03 0.72
C ALA A 407 -7.21 -0.39 -0.10
N SER A 408 -8.41 -0.24 0.45
CA SER A 408 -9.66 -0.50 -0.25
C SER A 408 -10.45 0.79 -0.53
N ASP A 409 -11.47 0.71 -1.37
CA ASP A 409 -12.22 1.87 -1.89
C ASP A 409 -13.24 2.49 -0.89
N HIS A 410 -12.95 2.44 0.41
CA HIS A 410 -13.84 2.95 1.46
C HIS A 410 -13.51 4.41 1.79
N LYS A 411 -14.50 5.16 2.29
CA LYS A 411 -14.34 6.56 2.67
C LYS A 411 -14.14 6.71 4.18
N MET A 412 -13.40 7.74 4.59
CA MET A 412 -13.25 8.15 5.99
C MET A 412 -14.14 9.35 6.32
N ASP A 413 -14.36 9.60 7.62
CA ASP A 413 -15.09 10.77 8.12
C ASP A 413 -14.34 11.48 9.28
N PRO A 414 -13.53 12.51 9.02
CA PRO A 414 -13.52 13.35 7.83
C PRO A 414 -12.85 12.67 6.63
N ALA A 415 -13.14 13.19 5.43
CA ALA A 415 -12.56 12.70 4.19
C ALA A 415 -11.07 13.06 4.10
N VAL A 416 -10.23 12.15 4.60
CA VAL A 416 -8.77 12.22 4.56
C VAL A 416 -8.21 11.05 3.76
N ASP A 417 -6.98 11.17 3.28
CA ASP A 417 -6.29 10.15 2.48
C ASP A 417 -5.55 9.13 3.37
N GLN A 418 -5.01 9.58 4.49
CA GLN A 418 -4.22 8.75 5.42
C GLN A 418 -4.42 9.16 6.89
N ILE A 419 -4.12 8.23 7.79
CA ILE A 419 -4.16 8.47 9.24
C ILE A 419 -2.73 8.40 9.81
N VAL A 420 -2.36 9.37 10.63
CA VAL A 420 -1.11 9.39 11.38
C VAL A 420 -1.37 9.01 12.83
N LEU A 421 -0.85 7.87 13.25
CA LEU A 421 -0.78 7.46 14.66
C LEU A 421 0.40 8.20 15.30
N MET A 422 0.14 9.43 15.75
CA MET A 422 1.17 10.37 16.17
C MET A 422 1.76 9.97 17.52
N SER A 423 3.10 9.88 17.57
CA SER A 423 3.85 9.79 18.82
C SER A 423 4.45 11.15 19.17
N GLU A 424 5.78 11.28 19.07
CA GLU A 424 6.49 12.52 19.42
C GLU A 424 6.79 13.38 18.18
N SER A 425 7.17 12.75 17.06
CA SER A 425 7.49 13.44 15.82
C SER A 425 6.98 12.72 14.58
N CYS A 426 6.61 13.51 13.57
CA CYS A 426 6.20 13.11 12.24
C CYS A 426 7.00 13.94 11.25
N ILE A 427 7.60 13.29 10.26
CA ILE A 427 8.47 13.92 9.26
C ILE A 427 7.71 13.94 7.94
N LEU A 428 7.57 15.12 7.36
CA LEU A 428 7.01 15.39 6.05
C LEU A 428 8.18 15.78 5.16
N GLY A 429 8.29 15.24 3.95
CA GLY A 429 9.37 15.65 3.05
C GLY A 429 9.51 14.74 1.83
N PRO A 430 10.46 15.03 0.93
CA PRO A 430 10.58 14.34 -0.37
C PRO A 430 11.04 12.89 -0.24
N SER A 431 11.66 12.52 0.88
CA SER A 431 12.14 11.15 1.09
C SER A 431 10.99 10.14 1.25
N ARG A 432 11.16 8.94 0.70
CA ARG A 432 10.24 7.81 0.94
C ARG A 432 10.25 7.30 2.39
N SER A 433 11.32 7.61 3.14
CA SER A 433 11.41 7.33 4.58
C SER A 433 10.63 8.33 5.44
N SER A 434 10.16 9.44 4.85
CA SER A 434 9.27 10.37 5.54
C SER A 434 7.95 9.68 5.90
N HIS A 435 7.37 10.11 7.02
CA HIS A 435 6.08 9.62 7.46
C HIS A 435 5.02 9.96 6.41
N ILE A 436 5.08 11.20 5.93
CA ILE A 436 4.28 11.71 4.82
C ILE A 436 5.24 12.13 3.71
N VAL A 437 5.10 11.52 2.55
CA VAL A 437 5.98 11.78 1.41
C VAL A 437 5.44 12.97 0.64
N CYS A 438 6.25 14.01 0.52
CA CYS A 438 5.96 15.27 -0.16
C CYS A 438 7.01 15.47 -1.27
N PRO A 439 6.86 14.81 -2.45
CA PRO A 439 7.94 14.69 -3.45
C PRO A 439 8.42 16.02 -4.02
N GLN A 440 7.58 17.06 -3.96
CA GLN A 440 7.83 18.37 -4.56
C GLN A 440 8.54 19.34 -3.60
N TRP A 441 8.65 19.00 -2.31
CA TRP A 441 9.20 19.92 -1.30
C TRP A 441 10.72 19.95 -1.35
N GLY A 442 11.30 21.14 -1.16
CA GLY A 442 12.75 21.34 -1.11
C GLY A 442 13.47 20.69 0.08
N GLY A 443 12.74 20.35 1.15
CA GLY A 443 13.31 19.78 2.35
C GLY A 443 12.28 19.16 3.29
N ASP A 444 12.78 18.70 4.44
CA ASP A 444 11.96 18.06 5.47
C ASP A 444 11.32 19.10 6.40
N VAL A 445 10.04 18.90 6.68
CA VAL A 445 9.27 19.57 7.73
C VAL A 445 9.02 18.57 8.84
N VAL A 446 9.35 18.96 10.07
CA VAL A 446 9.13 18.13 11.25
C VAL A 446 7.91 18.66 11.99
N ILE A 447 6.86 17.85 12.04
CA ILE A 447 5.77 18.01 12.99
C ILE A 447 6.18 17.33 14.28
N PHE A 448 6.07 18.01 15.41
CA PHE A 448 6.37 17.44 16.72
C PHE A 448 5.30 17.83 17.73
N ARG A 449 5.19 16.99 18.74
CA ARG A 449 4.18 17.12 19.78
C ARG A 449 4.73 17.88 20.98
N ARG A 450 3.95 18.81 21.51
CA ARG A 450 4.20 19.46 22.81
C ARG A 450 2.93 19.36 23.64
N GLY A 451 2.88 18.37 24.53
CA GLY A 451 1.69 18.08 25.34
C GLY A 451 0.54 17.53 24.49
N ALA A 452 -0.55 18.29 24.35
CA ALA A 452 -1.71 17.91 23.53
C ALA A 452 -1.72 18.60 22.16
N ASP A 453 -0.76 19.48 21.89
CA ASP A 453 -0.71 20.29 20.68
C ASP A 453 0.41 19.81 19.75
N LEU A 454 0.22 20.07 18.46
CA LEU A 454 1.21 19.83 17.42
C LEU A 454 1.83 21.14 16.98
N TYR A 455 3.12 21.10 16.69
CA TYR A 455 3.89 22.21 16.15
C TYR A 455 4.64 21.72 14.92
N CYS A 456 4.83 22.58 13.94
CA CYS A 456 5.70 22.34 12.80
C CYS A 456 6.95 23.20 12.89
N ARG A 457 8.05 22.66 12.36
CA ARG A 457 9.29 23.37 12.08
C ARG A 457 9.87 22.88 10.76
N ALA A 458 10.34 23.82 9.94
CA ALA A 458 11.05 23.54 8.71
C ALA A 458 12.43 24.21 8.74
N GLY A 459 13.37 23.70 7.94
CA GLY A 459 14.64 24.41 7.65
C GLY A 459 14.52 25.45 6.53
N GLN A 460 13.34 25.56 5.92
CA GLN A 460 13.01 26.40 4.76
C GLN A 460 11.71 27.17 5.03
N ALA A 461 11.34 28.08 4.12
CA ALA A 461 10.07 28.81 4.21
C ALA A 461 8.89 27.82 4.27
N LEU A 462 8.02 28.02 5.24
CA LEU A 462 6.89 27.15 5.55
C LEU A 462 5.69 28.04 5.77
N GLU A 463 4.59 27.81 5.07
CA GLU A 463 3.35 28.52 5.31
C GLU A 463 2.33 27.58 5.98
N CYS A 464 1.62 28.12 6.97
CA CYS A 464 0.49 27.46 7.61
C CYS A 464 -0.71 28.39 7.52
N ASP A 465 -1.78 27.96 6.85
CA ASP A 465 -2.96 28.77 6.54
C ASP A 465 -2.62 30.10 5.83
N GLY A 466 -1.60 30.07 4.96
CA GLY A 466 -1.11 31.25 4.22
C GLY A 466 -0.30 32.25 5.06
N VAL A 467 0.12 31.85 6.27
CA VAL A 467 0.98 32.66 7.14
C VAL A 467 2.37 32.02 7.21
N ASP A 468 3.40 32.82 6.93
CA ASP A 468 4.80 32.41 7.04
C ASP A 468 5.16 32.01 8.48
N CYS A 469 5.52 30.74 8.64
CA CYS A 469 5.78 30.06 9.89
C CYS A 469 7.25 30.20 10.24
N GLY A 470 7.63 31.34 10.83
CA GLY A 470 9.03 31.70 11.18
C GLY A 470 9.99 30.52 11.45
N GLN A 471 10.15 30.08 12.70
CA GLN A 471 10.93 28.86 13.00
C GLN A 471 10.08 27.73 13.59
N GLU A 472 8.95 28.05 14.21
CA GLU A 472 8.05 27.11 14.85
C GLU A 472 6.63 27.68 14.78
N THR A 473 5.63 26.88 14.44
CA THR A 473 4.22 27.32 14.41
C THR A 473 3.32 26.19 14.89
N GLN A 474 2.25 26.54 15.60
CA GLN A 474 1.27 25.56 16.10
C GLN A 474 0.35 25.12 14.96
N ILE A 475 0.12 23.82 14.86
CA ILE A 475 -0.82 23.20 13.91
C ILE A 475 -2.20 23.15 14.57
N SER A 476 -3.16 23.82 13.94
CA SER A 476 -4.56 23.82 14.35
C SER A 476 -5.36 22.77 13.57
N ASP A 477 -6.57 22.45 14.06
CA ASP A 477 -7.44 21.52 13.34
C ASP A 477 -7.96 22.14 12.05
N GLY A 478 -7.80 21.44 10.93
CA GLY A 478 -8.15 21.90 9.60
C GLY A 478 -7.09 22.77 8.92
N CYS A 479 -5.91 22.96 9.52
CA CYS A 479 -4.89 23.83 8.94
C CYS A 479 -4.32 23.27 7.63
N ARG A 480 -3.86 24.17 6.75
CA ARG A 480 -3.14 23.84 5.51
C ARG A 480 -1.65 24.12 5.68
N ILE A 481 -0.82 23.12 5.43
CA ILE A 481 0.65 23.19 5.51
C ILE A 481 1.21 23.20 4.08
N GLU A 482 1.98 24.24 3.78
CA GLU A 482 2.60 24.54 2.49
C GLU A 482 4.11 24.75 2.68
N ALA A 483 4.94 24.13 1.85
CA ALA A 483 6.38 24.31 1.85
C ALA A 483 6.88 24.34 0.40
N GLU A 484 7.68 25.37 0.08
CA GLU A 484 8.32 25.54 -1.24
C GLU A 484 9.59 24.70 -1.38
#